data_AF-A0A2N8MG54-F1
#
_entry.id   AF-A0A2N8MG54-F1
#
_cell.length_a   1.000
_cell.length_b   1.000
_cell.length_c   1.000
_cell.angle_alpha   90.00
_cell.angle_beta   90.00
_cell.angle_gamma   90.00
#
_symmetry.space_group_name_H-M   'P 1'
#
loop_
_entity.id
_entity.type
_entity.pdbx_description
1 polymer ?
#
loop_
_entity_poly.entity_id
_entity_poly.type
_entity_poly.pdbx_seq_one_letter_code
_entity_poly.pdbx_strand_id
1 'polypeptide(L)'
;MTPEQKISQTRTAAHRSWAKTPDRSRRTAPAREAAEARFEREVDPDGVMTPQARALAAASARKAYFGELARRSVAARRRNAAAGR
;
A
#
# COMPACT_ATOMS: atom_id res chain seq x y z
N MET A 1 17.10 24.75 10.85
CA MET A 1 15.68 24.34 10.77
C MET A 1 15.42 23.22 11.76
N THR A 2 14.58 23.44 12.77
CA THR A 2 14.22 22.45 13.80
C THR A 2 13.30 21.36 13.23
N PRO A 3 13.17 20.19 13.87
CA PRO A 3 12.24 19.13 13.44
C PRO A 3 10.79 19.61 13.27
N GLU A 4 10.30 20.41 14.22
CA GLU A 4 8.95 20.98 14.20
C GLU A 4 8.72 21.90 12.99
N GLN A 5 9.71 22.75 12.68
CA GLN A 5 9.68 23.60 11.49
C GLN A 5 9.65 22.75 10.20
N LYS A 6 10.36 21.61 10.15
CA LYS A 6 10.30 20.70 8.99
C LYS A 6 8.90 20.12 8.80
N ILE A 7 8.25 19.68 9.89
CA ILE A 7 6.90 19.10 9.84
C ILE A 7 5.89 20.13 9.36
N SER A 8 5.95 21.36 9.87
CA SER A 8 5.06 22.43 9.41
C SER A 8 5.23 22.70 7.90
N GLN A 9 6.48 22.82 7.45
CA GLN A 9 6.79 23.06 6.04
C GLN A 9 6.29 21.94 5.12
N THR A 10 6.50 20.67 5.49
CA THR A 10 6.06 19.52 4.68
C THR A 10 4.54 19.44 4.60
N ARG A 11 3.81 19.76 5.69
CA ARG A 11 2.34 19.84 5.68
C ARG A 11 1.84 20.94 4.74
N THR A 12 2.40 22.15 4.82
CA THR A 12 2.04 23.24 3.91
C THR A 12 2.32 22.86 2.44
N ALA A 13 3.46 22.23 2.17
CA ALA A 13 3.81 21.76 0.83
C ALA A 13 2.83 20.70 0.31
N ALA A 14 2.43 19.74 1.15
CA ALA A 14 1.45 18.72 0.80
C ALA A 14 0.09 19.34 0.44
N HIS A 15 -0.43 20.26 1.27
CA HIS A 15 -1.69 20.96 1.00
C HIS A 15 -1.63 21.75 -0.31
N ARG A 16 -0.54 22.49 -0.57
CA ARG A 16 -0.33 23.21 -1.84
C ARG A 16 -0.31 22.27 -3.03
N SER A 17 0.33 21.11 -2.89
CA SER A 17 0.40 20.10 -3.95
C SER A 17 -0.99 19.52 -4.27
N TRP A 18 -1.78 19.20 -3.25
CA TRP A 18 -3.14 18.67 -3.42
C TRP A 18 -4.14 19.71 -3.94
N ALA A 19 -3.97 20.98 -3.58
CA ALA A 19 -4.78 22.07 -4.14
C ALA A 19 -4.62 22.21 -5.66
N LYS A 20 -3.44 21.87 -6.20
CA LYS A 20 -3.14 21.87 -7.64
C LYS A 20 -3.44 20.54 -8.35
N THR A 21 -4.02 19.57 -7.64
CA THR A 21 -4.34 18.24 -8.19
C THR A 21 -5.85 18.13 -8.43
N PRO A 22 -6.35 18.48 -9.62
CA PRO A 22 -7.78 18.40 -9.93
C PRO A 22 -8.29 16.96 -9.93
N ASP A 23 -7.50 16.03 -10.45
CA ASP A 23 -7.80 14.60 -10.44
C ASP A 23 -6.88 13.85 -9.46
N ARG A 24 -7.42 13.59 -8.26
CA ARG A 24 -6.70 12.87 -7.21
C ARG A 24 -6.55 11.37 -7.51
N SER A 25 -7.54 10.79 -8.19
CA SER A 25 -7.56 9.37 -8.55
C SER A 25 -6.47 9.06 -9.56
N ARG A 26 -6.30 9.91 -10.58
CA ARG A 26 -5.24 9.82 -11.58
C ARG A 26 -3.85 10.04 -10.99
N ARG A 27 -3.69 10.98 -10.06
CA ARG A 27 -2.38 11.21 -9.38
C ARG A 27 -1.86 9.95 -8.69
N THR A 28 -2.75 9.14 -8.14
CA THR A 28 -2.39 7.91 -7.40
C THR A 28 -2.53 6.63 -8.21
N ALA A 29 -3.07 6.70 -9.44
CA ALA A 29 -3.30 5.52 -10.28
C ALA A 29 -2.02 4.71 -10.56
N PRO A 30 -0.88 5.32 -10.94
CA PRO A 30 0.34 4.55 -11.21
C PRO A 30 0.85 3.79 -9.97
N ALA A 31 0.71 4.39 -8.79
CA ALA A 31 1.10 3.73 -7.54
C ALA A 31 0.17 2.55 -7.20
N ARG A 32 -1.14 2.70 -7.46
CA ARG A 32 -2.13 1.62 -7.25
C ARG A 32 -1.90 0.47 -8.24
N GLU A 33 -1.64 0.79 -9.50
CA GLU A 33 -1.31 -0.20 -10.54
C GLU A 33 -0.02 -0.95 -10.20
N ALA A 34 1.05 -0.23 -9.83
CA ALA A 34 2.31 -0.86 -9.42
C ALA A 34 2.15 -1.74 -8.17
N ALA A 35 1.30 -1.32 -7.23
CA ALA A 35 0.97 -2.09 -6.05
C ALA A 35 0.24 -3.39 -6.42
N GLU A 36 -0.75 -3.37 -7.30
CA GLU A 36 -1.43 -4.60 -7.74
C GLU A 36 -0.50 -5.49 -8.58
N ALA A 37 0.27 -4.92 -9.51
CA ALA A 37 1.20 -5.63 -10.38
C ALA A 37 2.35 -6.35 -9.63
N ARG A 38 2.61 -6.00 -8.37
CA ARG A 38 3.64 -6.68 -7.57
C ARG A 38 3.33 -8.16 -7.37
N PHE A 39 2.05 -8.52 -7.26
CA PHE A 39 1.64 -9.90 -7.01
C PHE A 39 1.86 -10.78 -8.23
N GLU A 40 1.72 -10.25 -9.44
CA GLU A 40 2.07 -10.95 -10.67
C GLU A 40 3.58 -11.25 -10.73
N ARG A 41 4.42 -10.28 -10.37
CA ARG A 41 5.88 -10.49 -10.29
C ARG A 41 6.31 -11.44 -9.18
N GLU A 42 5.54 -11.49 -8.09
CA GLU A 42 5.79 -12.39 -6.95
C GLU A 42 5.50 -13.85 -7.33
N VAL A 43 4.41 -14.10 -8.08
CA VAL A 43 4.01 -15.47 -8.44
C VAL A 43 4.63 -15.97 -9.73
N ASP A 44 5.08 -15.07 -10.61
CA ASP A 44 5.69 -15.40 -11.90
C ASP A 44 6.88 -14.47 -12.21
N PRO A 45 7.99 -14.59 -11.45
CA PRO A 45 9.16 -13.73 -11.63
C PRO A 45 9.83 -13.91 -13.00
N ASP A 46 9.78 -15.13 -13.55
CA ASP A 46 10.39 -15.48 -14.84
C ASP A 46 9.42 -15.32 -16.02
N GLY A 47 8.15 -15.00 -15.76
CA GLY A 47 7.14 -14.73 -16.79
C GLY A 47 6.68 -15.96 -17.58
N VAL A 48 6.84 -17.17 -17.04
CA VAL A 48 6.59 -18.44 -17.73
C VAL A 48 5.12 -18.86 -17.70
N MET A 49 4.31 -18.31 -16.79
CA MET A 49 2.90 -18.65 -16.69
C MET A 49 2.09 -18.03 -17.83
N THR A 50 1.01 -18.70 -18.24
CA THR A 50 0.01 -18.08 -19.11
C THR A 50 -0.65 -16.89 -18.39
N PRO A 51 -1.14 -15.87 -19.12
CA PRO A 51 -1.78 -14.71 -18.50
C PRO A 51 -2.92 -15.07 -17.54
N GLN A 52 -3.74 -16.06 -17.90
CA GLN A 52 -4.85 -16.52 -17.05
C GLN A 52 -4.35 -17.19 -15.77
N ALA A 53 -3.35 -18.07 -15.87
CA ALA A 53 -2.80 -18.77 -14.71
C ALA A 53 -2.09 -17.79 -13.77
N ARG A 54 -1.34 -16.83 -14.32
CA ARG A 54 -0.70 -15.75 -13.56
C ARG A 54 -1.72 -14.90 -12.81
N ALA A 55 -2.81 -14.51 -13.47
CA ALA A 55 -3.86 -13.70 -12.83
C ALA A 55 -4.53 -14.43 -11.66
N LEU A 56 -4.81 -15.74 -11.81
CA LEU A 56 -5.38 -16.57 -10.74
C LEU A 56 -4.41 -16.72 -9.55
N ALA A 57 -3.12 -16.93 -9.84
CA ALA A 57 -2.08 -17.02 -8.82
C ALA A 57 -1.91 -15.67 -8.09
N ALA A 58 -1.82 -14.56 -8.82
CA ALA A 58 -1.70 -13.22 -8.27
C ALA A 58 -2.90 -12.84 -7.39
N ALA A 59 -4.12 -13.20 -7.80
CA ALA A 59 -5.32 -12.99 -6.99
C ALA A 59 -5.26 -13.76 -5.66
N SER A 60 -4.69 -14.97 -5.67
CA SER A 60 -4.50 -15.79 -4.47
C SER A 60 -3.41 -15.20 -3.56
N ALA A 61 -2.26 -14.81 -4.12
CA ALA A 61 -1.19 -14.13 -3.39
C ALA A 61 -1.68 -12.83 -2.73
N ARG A 62 -2.47 -12.04 -3.45
CA ARG A 62 -3.12 -10.84 -2.94
C ARG A 62 -4.00 -11.12 -1.72
N LYS A 63 -4.86 -12.14 -1.79
CA LYS A 63 -5.72 -12.54 -0.66
C LYS A 63 -4.88 -12.97 0.54
N ALA A 64 -3.83 -13.76 0.31
CA ALA A 64 -2.93 -14.20 1.37
C ALA A 64 -2.22 -13.02 2.06
N TYR A 65 -1.68 -12.07 1.28
CA TYR A 65 -1.02 -10.87 1.79
C TYR A 65 -1.93 -10.06 2.72
N PHE A 66 -3.14 -9.74 2.28
CA PHE A 66 -4.08 -8.96 3.08
C PHE A 66 -4.63 -9.75 4.28
N GLY A 67 -4.79 -11.07 4.14
CA GLY A 67 -5.13 -11.95 5.26
C GLY A 67 -4.07 -11.91 6.38
N GLU A 68 -2.80 -12.03 6.01
CA GLU A 68 -1.70 -11.94 6.97
C GLU A 68 -1.59 -10.55 7.60
N LEU A 69 -1.76 -9.48 6.81
CA LEU A 69 -1.78 -8.11 7.32
C LEU A 69 -2.89 -7.91 8.36
N ALA A 70 -4.10 -8.41 8.08
CA ALA A 70 -5.23 -8.36 9.00
C ALA A 70 -4.93 -9.13 10.28
N ARG A 71 -4.38 -10.35 10.17
CA ARG A 71 -3.98 -11.18 11.32
C ARG A 71 -2.98 -10.46 12.22
N ARG A 72 -1.94 -9.85 11.62
CA ARG A 72 -0.94 -9.03 12.35
C ARG A 72 -1.58 -7.83 13.02
N SER A 73 -2.50 -7.16 12.35
CA SER A 73 -3.23 -6.01 12.88
C SER A 73 -4.08 -6.38 14.10
N VAL A 74 -4.81 -7.51 14.04
CA VAL A 74 -5.56 -8.06 15.18
C VAL A 74 -4.64 -8.38 16.35
N ALA A 75 -3.52 -9.05 16.10
CA ALA A 75 -2.54 -9.38 17.13
C ALA A 75 -1.98 -8.10 17.80
N ALA A 76 -1.69 -7.06 17.02
CA ALA A 76 -1.22 -5.77 17.55
C ALA A 76 -2.26 -5.09 18.44
N ARG A 77 -3.52 -5.03 18.00
CA ARG A 77 -4.62 -4.46 18.81
C ARG A 77 -4.80 -5.21 20.14
N ARG A 78 -4.74 -6.55 20.12
CA ARG A 78 -4.82 -7.37 21.34
C ARG A 78 -3.69 -7.08 22.32
N ARG A 79 -2.46 -6.92 21.83
CA ARG A 79 -1.31 -6.56 22.68
C ARG A 79 -1.46 -5.18 23.30
N ASN A 80 -1.93 -4.20 22.55
CA ASN A 80 -2.12 -2.84 23.07
C ASN A 80 -3.21 -2.80 24.15
N ALA A 81 -4.34 -3.48 23.92
CA ALA A 81 -5.41 -3.61 24.91
C ALA A 81 -4.91 -4.30 26.20
N ALA A 82 -4.13 -5.38 26.07
CA ALA A 82 -3.50 -6.04 27.22
C ALA A 82 -2.47 -5.16 27.95
N ALA A 83 -1.81 -4.26 27.23
CA ALA A 83 -0.85 -3.31 27.78
C ALA A 83 -1.50 -2.03 28.36
N GLY A 84 -2.84 -1.94 28.38
CA GLY A 84 -3.58 -0.78 28.89
C GLY A 84 -3.35 0.51 28.09
N ARG A 85 -2.97 0.39 26.80
CA ARG A 85 -2.80 1.51 25.86
C ARG A 85 -3.96 1.64 24.89
#